data_AF-A0A9D2QT28-F1
#
_entry.id   AF-A0A9D2QT28-F1
#
_cell.length_a   1.000
_cell.length_b   1.000
_cell.length_c   1.000
_cell.angle_alpha   90.00
_cell.angle_beta   90.00
_cell.angle_gamma   90.00
#
_symmetry.space_group_name_H-M   'P 1'
#
loop_
_entity.id
_entity.type
_entity.pdbx_description
1 polymer ?
#
loop_
_entity_poly.entity_id
_entity_poly.type
_entity_poly.pdbx_seq_one_letter_code
_entity_poly.pdbx_strand_id
1 'polypeptide(L)'
;MMDMDSIYREQANAVFKYLMTLCYEEDTAQELTQETFYQAVKSAGKYDGSCKVSTWLCQIAKHLWYQELDRRKRKGTSQLDENLVSPKAALEEELCIKEEKMELFRKVHVLEETAKEVVLLRLTGEFSFREIGDIFGKNENWARVTFYRAKQKLVKG
;
A
#
# COMPACT_ATOMS: atom_id res chain seq x y z
N MET A 1 -21.92 -3.23 -18.26
CA MET A 1 -21.78 -2.74 -16.88
C MET A 1 -20.72 -3.62 -16.23
N MET A 2 -19.75 -3.06 -15.52
CA MET A 2 -18.73 -3.88 -14.84
C MET A 2 -19.42 -4.80 -13.82
N ASP A 3 -19.05 -6.08 -13.80
CA ASP A 3 -19.49 -7.01 -12.77
C ASP A 3 -18.67 -6.76 -11.49
N MET A 4 -19.22 -5.93 -10.62
CA MET A 4 -18.54 -5.53 -9.38
C MET A 4 -18.41 -6.68 -8.38
N ASP A 5 -19.26 -7.70 -8.44
CA ASP A 5 -19.18 -8.86 -7.56
C ASP A 5 -17.97 -9.74 -7.93
N SER A 6 -17.78 -9.99 -9.23
CA SER A 6 -16.58 -10.70 -9.73
C SER A 6 -15.31 -9.91 -9.41
N ILE A 7 -15.31 -8.59 -9.70
CA ILE A 7 -14.16 -7.72 -9.42
C ILE A 7 -13.81 -7.71 -7.92
N TYR A 8 -14.82 -7.66 -7.04
CA TYR A 8 -14.59 -7.73 -5.59
C TYR A 8 -13.90 -9.02 -5.20
N ARG A 9 -14.41 -10.17 -5.64
CA ARG A 9 -13.84 -11.49 -5.32
C ARG A 9 -12.40 -11.64 -5.78
N GLU A 10 -12.05 -11.06 -6.92
CA GLU A 10 -10.71 -11.15 -7.50
C GLU A 10 -9.72 -10.15 -6.88
N GLN A 11 -10.17 -8.93 -6.56
CA GLN A 11 -9.27 -7.81 -6.25
C GLN A 11 -9.26 -7.40 -4.78
N ALA A 12 -10.24 -7.80 -3.97
CA ALA A 12 -10.34 -7.34 -2.59
C ALA A 12 -9.09 -7.64 -1.76
N ASN A 13 -8.50 -8.83 -1.92
CA ASN A 13 -7.27 -9.19 -1.22
C ASN A 13 -6.07 -8.33 -1.64
N ALA A 14 -5.96 -7.97 -2.92
CA ALA A 14 -4.87 -7.13 -3.41
C ALA A 14 -5.00 -5.69 -2.87
N VAL A 15 -6.21 -5.14 -2.87
CA VAL A 15 -6.52 -3.81 -2.31
C VAL A 15 -6.27 -3.79 -0.80
N PHE A 16 -6.73 -4.82 -0.08
CA PHE A 16 -6.50 -4.95 1.36
C PHE A 16 -5.01 -5.02 1.70
N LYS A 17 -4.25 -5.90 1.03
CA LYS A 17 -2.79 -6.00 1.22
C LYS A 17 -2.09 -4.68 0.92
N TYR A 18 -2.50 -3.99 -0.14
CA TYR A 18 -1.97 -2.67 -0.45
C TYR A 18 -2.25 -1.68 0.68
N LEU A 19 -3.48 -1.58 1.17
CA LEU A 19 -3.82 -0.71 2.30
C LEU A 19 -3.08 -1.09 3.58
N MET A 20 -2.90 -2.39 3.86
CA MET A 20 -2.06 -2.87 4.97
C MET A 20 -0.62 -2.36 4.87
N THR A 21 -0.07 -2.23 3.66
CA THR A 21 1.27 -1.63 3.48
C THR A 21 1.32 -0.12 3.74
N LEU A 22 0.17 0.57 3.75
CA LEU A 22 0.07 2.00 3.95
C LEU A 22 -0.27 2.38 5.40
N CYS A 23 -1.29 1.75 5.97
CA CYS A 23 -1.82 2.10 7.29
C CYS A 23 -1.23 1.29 8.44
N TYR A 24 -0.69 0.09 8.17
CA TYR A 24 -0.17 -0.85 9.19
C TYR A 24 -1.17 -1.21 10.29
N GLU A 25 -2.46 -1.03 10.03
CA GLU A 25 -3.56 -1.19 10.99
C GLU A 25 -4.68 -1.95 10.30
N GLU A 26 -4.97 -3.17 10.77
CA GLU A 26 -5.90 -4.09 10.10
C GLU A 26 -7.31 -3.54 9.99
N ASP A 27 -7.87 -3.02 11.09
CA ASP A 27 -9.23 -2.47 11.12
C ASP A 27 -9.38 -1.32 10.11
N THR A 28 -8.41 -0.39 10.10
CA THR A 28 -8.37 0.71 9.14
C THR A 28 -8.22 0.20 7.70
N ALA A 29 -7.38 -0.80 7.44
CA ALA A 29 -7.24 -1.39 6.10
C ALA A 29 -8.54 -2.05 5.62
N GLN A 30 -9.23 -2.77 6.51
CA GLN A 30 -10.51 -3.40 6.20
C GLN A 30 -11.58 -2.35 5.89
N GLU A 31 -11.70 -1.30 6.71
CA GLU A 31 -12.64 -0.20 6.49
C GLU A 31 -12.37 0.52 5.16
N LEU A 32 -11.11 0.88 4.90
CA LEU A 32 -10.72 1.54 3.65
C LEU A 32 -10.90 0.62 2.43
N THR A 33 -10.75 -0.70 2.58
CA THR A 33 -11.03 -1.66 1.50
C THR A 33 -12.51 -1.63 1.15
N GLN A 34 -13.39 -1.72 2.15
CA GLN A 34 -14.84 -1.65 1.94
C GLN A 34 -15.25 -0.33 1.27
N GLU A 35 -14.74 0.80 1.77
CA GLU A 35 -15.02 2.11 1.21
C GLU A 35 -14.48 2.25 -0.23
N THR A 36 -13.32 1.64 -0.54
CA THR A 36 -12.76 1.60 -1.90
C THR A 36 -13.74 0.96 -2.88
N PHE A 37 -14.31 -0.20 -2.54
CA PHE A 37 -15.28 -0.87 -3.41
C PHE A 37 -16.62 -0.14 -3.47
N TYR A 38 -17.06 0.48 -2.36
CA TYR A 38 -18.25 1.33 -2.37
C TYR A 38 -18.10 2.51 -3.35
N GLN A 39 -16.96 3.21 -3.30
CA GLN A 39 -16.66 4.30 -4.24
C GLN A 39 -16.48 3.79 -5.66
N ALA A 40 -15.89 2.61 -5.85
CA ALA A 40 -15.76 1.98 -7.16
C ALA A 40 -17.12 1.69 -7.78
N VAL A 41 -18.09 1.15 -7.02
CA VAL A 41 -19.48 0.94 -7.51
C VAL A 41 -20.10 2.26 -7.97
N LYS A 42 -19.95 3.33 -7.18
CA LYS A 42 -20.50 4.66 -7.50
C LYS A 42 -19.85 5.31 -8.72
N SER A 43 -18.60 4.95 -9.02
CA SER A 43 -17.81 5.53 -10.10
C SER A 43 -17.56 4.59 -11.27
N ALA A 44 -18.13 3.38 -11.25
CA ALA A 44 -17.91 2.34 -12.27
C ALA A 44 -18.26 2.81 -13.69
N GLY A 45 -19.27 3.67 -13.84
CA GLY A 45 -19.64 4.26 -15.14
C GLY A 45 -18.61 5.26 -15.70
N LYS A 46 -17.64 5.70 -14.89
CA LYS A 46 -16.55 6.62 -15.29
C LYS A 46 -15.25 5.90 -15.62
N TYR A 47 -15.17 4.59 -15.34
CA TYR A 47 -13.99 3.82 -15.68
C TYR A 47 -13.92 3.62 -17.20
N ASP A 48 -12.85 4.12 -17.81
CA ASP A 48 -12.65 4.17 -19.25
C ASP A 48 -11.72 3.06 -19.78
N GLY A 49 -11.19 2.21 -18.90
CA GLY A 49 -10.25 1.14 -19.26
C GLY A 49 -8.84 1.62 -19.62
N SER A 50 -8.49 2.87 -19.33
CA SER A 50 -7.14 3.43 -19.57
C SER A 50 -6.03 2.75 -18.75
N CYS A 51 -6.37 2.17 -17.60
CA CYS A 51 -5.48 1.37 -16.77
C CYS A 51 -6.17 0.04 -16.38
N LYS A 52 -5.50 -0.84 -15.63
CA LYS A 52 -6.13 -2.06 -15.13
C LYS A 52 -7.10 -1.74 -13.99
N VAL A 53 -8.09 -2.60 -13.78
CA VAL A 53 -9.05 -2.48 -12.67
C VAL A 53 -8.34 -2.46 -11.31
N SER A 54 -7.32 -3.30 -11.12
CA SER A 54 -6.49 -3.32 -9.90
C SER A 54 -5.80 -1.98 -9.63
N THR A 55 -5.23 -1.37 -10.66
CA THR A 55 -4.60 -0.05 -10.62
C THR A 55 -5.61 1.02 -10.23
N TRP A 56 -6.78 1.02 -10.89
CA TRP A 56 -7.85 1.96 -10.63
C TRP A 56 -8.37 1.86 -9.18
N LEU A 57 -8.60 0.64 -8.69
CA LEU A 57 -9.00 0.41 -7.29
C LEU A 57 -7.94 0.92 -6.30
N CYS A 58 -6.64 0.70 -6.60
CA CYS A 58 -5.56 1.18 -5.74
C CYS A 58 -5.42 2.71 -5.75
N GLN A 59 -5.76 3.39 -6.85
CA GLN A 59 -5.85 4.85 -6.88
C GLN A 59 -6.96 5.37 -5.96
N ILE A 60 -8.13 4.74 -5.97
CA ILE A 60 -9.24 5.06 -5.06
C ILE A 60 -8.80 4.83 -3.61
N ALA A 61 -8.23 3.67 -3.31
CA ALA A 61 -7.76 3.31 -1.97
C ALA A 61 -6.71 4.30 -1.44
N LYS A 62 -5.73 4.69 -2.28
CA LYS A 62 -4.72 5.70 -1.95
C LYS A 62 -5.35 7.04 -1.62
N HIS A 63 -6.33 7.47 -2.40
CA HIS A 63 -7.02 8.73 -2.16
C HIS A 63 -7.76 8.72 -0.82
N LEU A 64 -8.47 7.63 -0.50
CA LEU A 64 -9.17 7.46 0.77
C LEU A 64 -8.20 7.45 1.96
N TRP A 65 -7.06 6.78 1.82
CA TRP A 65 -6.01 6.77 2.85
C TRP A 65 -5.49 8.18 3.14
N TYR A 66 -5.22 9.00 2.12
CA TYR A 66 -4.76 10.37 2.32
C TYR A 66 -5.83 11.25 2.97
N GLN A 67 -7.11 11.06 2.63
CA GLN A 67 -8.20 11.72 3.34
C GLN A 67 -8.26 11.34 4.82
N GLU A 68 -8.02 10.07 5.14
CA GLU A 68 -7.98 9.57 6.51
C GLU A 68 -6.79 10.17 7.29
N LEU A 69 -5.61 10.23 6.69
CA LEU A 69 -4.45 10.91 7.27
C LEU A 69 -4.73 12.39 7.59
N ASP A 70 -5.35 13.11 6.65
CA ASP A 70 -5.71 14.51 6.85
C ASP A 70 -6.82 14.68 7.90
N ARG A 71 -7.72 13.70 8.05
CA ARG A 71 -8.70 13.65 9.13
C ARG A 71 -8.03 13.44 10.48
N ARG A 72 -7.09 12.49 10.59
CA ARG A 72 -6.31 12.20 11.82
C ARG A 72 -5.51 13.42 12.26
N LYS A 73 -4.82 14.10 11.33
CA LYS A 73 -4.10 15.36 11.59
C LYS A 73 -5.01 16.45 12.15
N ARG A 74 -6.18 16.65 11.54
CA ARG A 74 -7.15 17.69 11.98
C ARG A 74 -7.79 17.39 13.33
N LYS A 75 -7.96 16.11 13.68
CA LYS A 75 -8.50 15.70 14.99
C LYS A 75 -7.50 15.85 16.13
N GLY A 76 -6.24 16.21 15.84
CA GLY A 76 -5.19 16.35 16.84
C GLY A 76 -4.89 15.00 17.49
N THR A 77 -4.01 14.21 16.89
CA THR A 77 -3.52 12.98 17.52
C THR A 77 -2.87 13.33 18.87
N SER A 78 -3.59 13.06 19.95
CA SER A 78 -3.02 12.58 21.20
C SER A 78 -1.94 11.57 20.85
N GLN A 79 -0.71 11.88 21.21
CA GLN A 79 0.42 10.97 21.06
C GLN A 79 0.08 9.65 21.77
N LEU A 80 0.07 8.57 21.01
CA LEU A 80 0.68 7.33 21.49
C LEU A 80 1.76 7.03 20.47
N ASP A 81 2.94 7.55 20.79
CA ASP A 81 4.21 7.07 20.27
C ASP A 81 4.40 5.65 20.82
N GLU A 82 3.60 4.70 20.32
CA GLU A 82 3.79 3.30 20.63
C GLU A 82 4.87 2.79 19.70
N ASN A 83 6.08 2.73 20.26
CA ASN A 83 7.08 1.75 19.85
C ASN A 83 6.40 0.40 19.62
N LEU A 84 6.00 0.11 18.38
CA LEU A 84 5.49 -1.19 17.98
C LEU A 84 6.67 -2.16 17.88
N VAL A 85 7.14 -2.63 19.03
CA VAL A 85 7.95 -3.83 19.16
C VAL A 85 7.28 -4.73 20.19
N SER A 86 6.54 -5.73 19.68
CA SER A 86 6.67 -7.15 20.06
C SER A 86 5.50 -7.95 19.47
N PRO A 87 5.77 -9.14 18.92
CA PRO A 87 5.15 -10.31 19.52
C PRO A 87 6.18 -11.32 20.02
N LYS A 88 5.90 -11.83 21.23
CA LYS A 88 6.60 -12.95 21.88
C LYS A 88 6.34 -14.30 21.18
N ALA A 89 7.42 -15.08 21.11
CA ALA A 89 7.55 -16.54 21.17
C ALA A 89 7.02 -17.42 20.00
N ALA A 90 7.93 -17.96 19.18
CA ALA A 90 8.48 -19.34 19.29
C ALA A 90 9.07 -19.87 17.96
N LEU A 91 10.15 -20.65 18.10
CA LEU A 91 10.80 -21.60 17.16
C LEU A 91 11.89 -21.06 16.20
N GLU A 92 13.11 -21.59 16.40
CA GLU A 92 14.41 -20.93 16.16
C GLU A 92 14.91 -20.87 14.71
N GLU A 93 14.22 -21.46 13.72
CA GLU A 93 14.58 -21.34 12.30
C GLU A 93 13.79 -20.24 11.57
N GLU A 94 12.59 -19.90 12.04
CA GLU A 94 11.74 -18.85 11.47
C GLU A 94 12.16 -17.44 11.92
N LEU A 95 12.95 -17.36 13.01
CA LEU A 95 13.45 -16.12 13.59
C LEU A 95 14.45 -15.41 12.68
N CYS A 96 15.39 -16.12 12.06
CA CYS A 96 16.44 -15.51 11.24
C CYS A 96 15.85 -14.80 9.99
N ILE A 97 14.89 -15.44 9.32
CA ILE A 97 14.15 -14.85 8.18
C ILE A 97 13.24 -13.69 8.64
N LYS A 98 12.63 -13.80 9.83
CA LYS A 98 11.85 -12.71 10.42
C LYS A 98 12.72 -11.51 10.78
N GLU A 99 13.93 -11.72 11.28
CA GLU A 99 14.86 -10.66 11.67
C GLU A 99 15.37 -9.89 10.46
N GLU A 100 15.80 -10.58 9.40
CA GLU A 100 16.20 -9.96 8.13
C GLU A 100 15.03 -9.21 7.45
N LYS A 101 13.83 -9.81 7.45
CA LYS A 101 12.63 -9.14 6.95
C LYS A 101 12.28 -7.91 7.77
N MET A 102 12.31 -8.01 9.10
CA MET A 102 12.03 -6.88 9.98
C MET A 102 13.05 -5.76 9.82
N GLU A 103 14.32 -6.09 9.62
CA GLU A 103 15.36 -5.10 9.34
C GLU A 103 15.12 -4.40 8.00
N LEU A 104 14.75 -5.14 6.96
CA LEU A 104 14.34 -4.57 5.68
C LEU A 104 13.12 -3.65 5.84
N PHE A 105 12.08 -4.08 6.57
CA PHE A 105 10.90 -3.26 6.84
C PHE A 105 11.23 -1.99 7.62
N ARG A 106 12.14 -2.05 8.61
CA ARG A 106 12.63 -0.87 9.33
C ARG A 106 13.36 0.09 8.40
N LYS A 107 14.28 -0.40 7.57
CA LYS A 107 15.01 0.44 6.59
C LYS A 107 14.06 1.07 5.57
N VAL A 108 13.03 0.33 5.13
CA VAL A 108 11.96 0.84 4.25
C VAL A 108 11.16 1.94 4.96
N HIS A 109 10.92 1.83 6.26
CA HIS A 109 10.15 2.81 7.02
C HIS A 109 10.79 4.20 7.07
N VAL A 110 12.12 4.28 6.97
CA VAL A 110 12.92 5.53 6.97
C VAL A 110 12.95 6.20 5.59
N LEU A 111 12.48 5.52 4.54
CA LEU A 111 12.35 6.14 3.22
C LEU A 111 11.29 7.24 3.23
N GLU A 112 11.50 8.23 2.36
CA GLU A 112 10.46 9.20 2.01
C GLU A 112 9.19 8.46 1.57
N GLU A 113 8.03 8.96 1.98
CA GLU A 113 6.73 8.27 1.84
C GLU A 113 6.47 7.75 0.42
N THR A 114 6.75 8.57 -0.60
CA THR A 114 6.59 8.18 -2.01
C THR A 114 7.51 7.01 -2.40
N ALA A 115 8.77 7.02 -1.93
CA ALA A 115 9.72 5.96 -2.20
C ALA A 115 9.37 4.67 -1.45
N LYS A 116 8.90 4.80 -0.20
CA LYS A 116 8.39 3.70 0.62
C LYS A 116 7.23 2.99 -0.05
N GLU A 117 6.20 3.74 -0.46
CA GLU A 117 5.02 3.20 -1.15
C GLU A 117 5.42 2.45 -2.44
N VAL A 118 6.31 3.03 -3.27
CA VAL A 118 6.80 2.39 -4.51
C VAL A 118 7.55 1.08 -4.23
N VAL A 119 8.37 1.04 -3.17
CA VAL A 119 9.08 -0.19 -2.76
C VAL A 119 8.10 -1.25 -2.29
N LEU A 120 7.15 -0.89 -1.43
CA LEU A 120 6.17 -1.82 -0.88
C LEU A 120 5.28 -2.42 -1.99
N LEU A 121 4.74 -1.57 -2.88
CA LEU A 121 3.96 -2.02 -4.05
C LEU A 121 4.73 -2.98 -4.95
N ARG A 122 6.05 -2.79 -5.08
CA ARG A 122 6.88 -3.68 -5.90
C ARG A 122 7.26 -4.96 -5.18
N LEU A 123 7.46 -4.92 -3.86
CA LEU A 123 7.84 -6.07 -3.03
C LEU A 123 6.66 -7.03 -2.78
N THR A 124 5.42 -6.52 -2.71
CA THR A 124 4.23 -7.38 -2.61
C THR A 124 4.02 -8.24 -3.86
N GLY A 125 4.66 -7.90 -4.98
CA GLY A 125 4.64 -8.66 -6.23
C GLY A 125 3.38 -8.46 -7.08
N GLU A 126 2.40 -7.72 -6.57
CA GLU A 126 1.07 -7.54 -7.18
C GLU A 126 1.09 -6.50 -8.33
N PHE A 127 2.13 -5.64 -8.43
CA PHE A 127 2.17 -4.52 -9.38
C PHE A 127 3.47 -4.43 -10.20
N SER A 128 3.32 -4.28 -11.51
CA SER A 128 4.39 -3.89 -12.44
C SER A 128 4.78 -2.42 -12.28
N PHE A 129 5.97 -2.02 -12.76
CA PHE A 129 6.38 -0.62 -12.71
C PHE A 129 5.47 0.32 -13.49
N ARG A 130 4.81 -0.19 -14.54
CA ARG A 130 3.80 0.58 -15.27
C ARG A 130 2.58 0.86 -14.40
N GLU A 131 2.03 -0.17 -13.77
CA GLU A 131 0.89 -0.02 -12.86
C GLU A 131 1.22 0.86 -11.66
N ILE A 132 2.44 0.77 -11.13
CA ILE A 132 2.92 1.68 -10.07
C ILE A 132 2.97 3.12 -10.60
N GLY A 133 3.48 3.35 -11.81
CA GLY A 133 3.44 4.67 -12.44
C GLY A 133 2.01 5.21 -12.49
N ASP A 134 1.08 4.39 -12.99
CA ASP A 134 -0.33 4.74 -13.14
C ASP A 134 -0.98 5.07 -11.78
N ILE A 135 -0.74 4.28 -10.72
CA ILE A 135 -1.23 4.56 -9.35
C ILE A 135 -0.82 5.97 -8.87
N PHE A 136 0.38 6.43 -9.25
CA PHE A 136 0.91 7.73 -8.85
C PHE A 136 0.64 8.85 -9.87
N GLY A 137 -0.05 8.56 -10.99
CA GLY A 137 -0.23 9.52 -12.08
C GLY A 137 1.11 9.92 -12.73
N LYS A 138 2.05 8.98 -12.81
CA LYS A 138 3.40 9.12 -13.38
C LYS A 138 3.63 8.04 -14.44
N ASN A 139 4.80 8.09 -15.09
CA ASN A 139 5.17 7.07 -16.08
C ASN A 139 5.97 5.91 -15.44
N GLU A 140 6.09 4.80 -16.19
CA GLU A 140 6.84 3.62 -15.76
C GLU A 140 8.32 3.90 -15.43
N ASN A 141 8.96 4.82 -16.16
CA ASN A 141 10.35 5.18 -15.92
C ASN A 141 10.54 5.87 -14.57
N TRP A 142 9.61 6.76 -14.19
CA TRP A 142 9.59 7.38 -12.87
C TRP A 142 9.49 6.32 -11.77
N ALA A 143 8.61 5.33 -11.91
CA ALA A 143 8.47 4.24 -10.94
C ALA A 143 9.78 3.41 -10.82
N ARG A 144 10.41 3.06 -11.95
CA ARG A 144 11.71 2.36 -11.97
C ARG A 144 12.82 3.14 -11.27
N VAL A 145 12.95 4.43 -11.59
CA VAL A 145 14.00 5.29 -11.02
C VAL A 145 13.78 5.50 -9.52
N THR A 146 12.54 5.74 -9.10
CA THR A 146 12.17 5.88 -7.68
C THR A 146 12.48 4.60 -6.91
N PHE A 147 12.05 3.45 -7.43
CA PHE A 147 12.35 2.14 -6.83
C PHE A 147 13.86 1.89 -6.75
N TYR A 148 14.60 2.16 -7.82
CA TYR A 148 16.04 1.93 -7.85
C TYR A 148 16.80 2.81 -6.85
N ARG A 149 16.45 4.10 -6.77
CA ARG A 149 17.04 5.03 -5.79
C ARG A 149 16.70 4.61 -4.36
N ALA A 150 15.47 4.18 -4.11
CA ALA A 150 15.06 3.64 -2.82
C ALA A 150 15.87 2.39 -2.45
N LYS A 151 15.99 1.43 -3.37
CA LYS A 151 16.83 0.23 -3.21
C LYS A 151 18.28 0.57 -2.91
N GLN A 152 18.87 1.55 -3.61
CA GLN A 152 20.24 1.99 -3.33
C GLN A 152 20.41 2.55 -1.91
N LYS A 153 19.42 3.28 -1.38
CA LYS A 153 19.43 3.75 0.01
C LYS A 153 19.34 2.59 1.01
N LEU A 154 18.53 1.57 0.70
CA LEU A 154 18.39 0.37 1.54
C LEU A 154 19.64 -0.52 1.56
N VAL A 155 20.43 -0.53 0.49
CA VAL A 155 21.67 -1.32 0.39
C VAL A 155 22.88 -0.62 1.00
N LYS A 156 22.87 0.73 1.06
CA LYS A 156 23.98 1.54 1.58
C LYS A 156 23.89 1.86 3.08
N GLY A 157 22.79 1.53 3.74
CA GLY A 157 22.60 1.68 5.19
C GLY A 157 22.38 0.33 5.86
#